data_AF-A0A7X8SGE5-F1
#
_entry.id   AF-A0A7X8SGE5-F1
#
_cell.length_a   1.000
_cell.length_b   1.000
_cell.length_c   1.000
_cell.angle_alpha   90.00
_cell.angle_beta   90.00
_cell.angle_gamma   90.00
#
_symmetry.space_group_name_H-M   'P 1'
#
loop_
_entity.id
_entity.type
_entity.pdbx_description
1 polymer ?
#
loop_
_entity_poly.entity_id
_entity_poly.type
_entity_poly.pdbx_seq_one_letter_code
_entity_poly.pdbx_strand_id
1 'polypeptide(L)' 'MKQFVEYYVLPFVKSSSDQVCITGSIAYYFKEILQESFDFFQLPTPTIIASPTDGLIEYHQQ' A
#
# COMPACT_ATOMS: atom_id res chain seq x y z
N MET A 1 -7.93 2.06 10.55
CA MET A 1 -6.96 1.58 9.53
C MET A 1 -6.68 0.09 9.63
N LYS A 2 -6.46 -0.49 10.83
CA LYS A 2 -6.27 -1.94 10.99
C LYS A 2 -7.37 -2.81 10.36
N GLN A 3 -8.64 -2.46 10.56
CA GLN A 3 -9.77 -3.14 9.92
C GLN A 3 -9.73 -3.06 8.38
N PHE A 4 -9.23 -1.96 7.82
CA PHE A 4 -9.08 -1.85 6.38
C PHE A 4 -8.05 -2.86 5.87
N VAL A 5 -6.89 -2.94 6.52
CA VAL A 5 -5.86 -3.91 6.16
C VAL A 5 -6.35 -5.35 6.36
N GLU A 6 -7.05 -5.61 7.46
CA GLU A 6 -7.58 -6.94 7.79
C GLU A 6 -8.62 -7.45 6.78
N TYR A 7 -9.59 -6.61 6.42
CA TYR A 7 -10.70 -7.05 5.57
C TYR A 7 -10.45 -6.85 4.07
N TYR A 8 -9.62 -5.86 3.69
CA TYR A 8 -9.47 -5.45 2.28
C TYR A 8 -8.07 -5.63 1.72
N VAL A 9 -7.05 -5.94 2.55
CA VAL A 9 -5.68 -6.19 2.08
C VAL A 9 -5.27 -7.63 2.33
N LEU A 10 -5.33 -8.10 3.57
CA LEU A 10 -4.88 -9.44 3.97
C LEU A 10 -5.46 -10.59 3.13
N PRO A 11 -6.75 -10.59 2.74
CA PRO A 11 -7.29 -11.68 1.92
C PRO A 11 -6.61 -11.84 0.55
N PHE A 12 -5.93 -10.79 0.07
CA PHE A 12 -5.24 -10.79 -1.22
C PHE A 12 -3.73 -11.08 -1.10
N VAL A 13 -3.17 -11.03 0.12
CA VAL A 13 -1.77 -11.36 0.40
C VAL A 13 -1.67 -12.88 0.62
N LYS A 14 -1.00 -13.58 -0.29
CA LYS A 14 -0.85 -15.05 -0.23
C LYS A 14 0.49 -15.48 0.35
N SER A 15 1.50 -14.63 0.21
CA SER A 15 2.85 -14.82 0.73
C SER A 15 3.33 -13.56 1.43
N SER A 16 4.19 -13.73 2.44
CA SER A 16 4.88 -12.62 3.12
C SER A 16 5.81 -11.81 2.19
N SER A 17 6.06 -12.30 0.98
CA SER A 17 6.82 -11.61 -0.07
C SER A 17 5.97 -10.77 -1.02
N ASP A 18 4.64 -10.84 -0.93
CA ASP A 18 3.77 -10.14 -1.87
C ASP A 18 3.80 -8.63 -1.60
N GLN A 19 4.17 -7.85 -2.62
CA GLN A 19 4.21 -6.40 -2.54
C GLN A 19 2.82 -5.81 -2.77
N VAL A 20 2.34 -5.01 -1.82
CA VAL A 20 1.07 -4.28 -1.94
C VAL A 20 1.33 -2.85 -2.41
N CYS A 21 0.63 -2.44 -3.46
CA CYS A 21 0.60 -1.07 -3.94
C CYS A 21 -0.78 -0.45 -3.68
N ILE A 22 -0.80 0.71 -3.03
CA ILE A 22 -2.02 1.46 -2.73
C ILE A 22 -1.96 2.79 -3.48
N THR A 23 -2.97 3.07 -4.30
CA THR A 23 -3.08 4.32 -5.04
C THR A 23 -4.21 5.18 -4.50
N GLY A 24 -3.98 6.50 -4.47
CA GLY A 24 -5.00 7.50 -4.20
C GLY A 24 -4.51 8.59 -3.25
N SER A 25 -5.05 9.80 -3.43
CA SER A 25 -4.69 10.97 -2.64
C SER A 25 -4.91 10.74 -1.14
N ILE A 26 -6.03 10.13 -0.75
CA ILE A 26 -6.32 9.79 0.64
C ILE A 26 -5.27 8.83 1.19
N ALA A 27 -4.96 7.74 0.48
CA ALA A 27 -3.93 6.79 0.92
C ALA A 27 -2.56 7.47 1.10
N TYR A 28 -2.19 8.38 0.20
CA TYR A 28 -0.96 9.15 0.28
C TYR A 28 -0.91 10.06 1.53
N TYR A 29 -1.99 10.76 1.86
CA TYR A 29 -2.07 11.56 3.09
C TYR A 29 -2.01 10.71 4.36
N PHE A 30 -2.59 9.51 4.33
CA PHE A 30 -2.63 8.59 5.47
C PHE A 30 -1.49 7.57 5.49
N LYS A 31 -0.39 7.82 4.76
CA LYS A 31 0.72 6.87 4.58
C LYS A 31 1.31 6.34 5.89
N GLU A 32 1.48 7.22 6.89
CA GLU A 32 2.08 6.84 8.18
C GLU A 32 1.17 5.87 8.95
N ILE A 33 -0.13 6.18 9.00
CA ILE A 33 -1.14 5.34 9.67
C ILE A 33 -1.32 4.00 8.92
N LEU A 34 -1.18 4.01 7.58
CA LEU A 34 -1.15 2.80 6.77
C LEU A 34 0.08 1.96 7.07
N GLN A 35 1.27 2.56 7.13
CA GLN A 35 2.53 1.87 7.47
C GLN A 35 2.44 1.20 8.84
N GLU A 36 2.00 1.92 9.88
CA GLU A 36 1.78 1.36 11.22
C GLU A 36 0.81 0.16 11.21
N SER A 37 -0.21 0.21 10.35
CA SER A 37 -1.16 -0.89 10.21
C SER A 37 -0.56 -2.09 9.48
N PHE A 38 0.27 -1.87 8.46
CA PHE A 38 0.98 -2.94 7.76
C PHE A 38 2.02 -3.61 8.66
N ASP A 39 2.77 -2.83 9.44
CA ASP A 39 3.74 -3.33 10.41
C ASP A 39 3.06 -4.19 11.49
N PHE A 40 1.88 -3.79 11.96
CA PHE A 40 1.08 -4.57 12.91
C PHE A 40 0.72 -5.96 12.38
N PHE A 41 0.46 -6.09 11.08
CA PHE A 41 0.16 -7.37 10.43
C PHE A 41 1.40 -8.08 9.86
N GLN A 42 2.62 -7.58 10.15
CA GLN A 42 3.88 -8.11 9.64
C GLN A 42 3.92 -8.18 8.10
N LEU A 43 3.27 -7.22 7.45
CA LEU A 43 3.27 -7.08 6.00
C LEU A 43 4.44 -6.21 5.55
N PRO A 44 4.99 -6.44 4.33
CA PRO A 44 5.95 -5.52 3.74
C PRO A 44 5.39 -4.11 3.64
N THR A 45 6.25 -3.10 3.84
CA THR A 45 5.85 -1.69 3.67
C THR A 45 5.23 -1.47 2.30
N PRO A 46 3.99 -0.96 2.22
CA PRO A 46 3.30 -0.81 0.95
C PRO A 46 3.89 0.35 0.15
N THR A 47 3.87 0.23 -1.18
CA THR A 47 4.10 1.36 -2.07
C THR A 47 2.84 2.20 -2.12
N ILE A 48 2.95 3.50 -1.83
CA ILE A 48 1.80 4.40 -1.80
C ILE A 48 2.00 5.54 -2.80
N ILE A 49 1.12 5.61 -3.81
CA ILE A 49 1.15 6.63 -4.86
C ILE A 49 -0.08 7.54 -4.78
N ALA A 50 0.10 8.85 -4.96
CA ALA A 50 -0.99 9.81 -4.87
C ALA A 50 -1.92 9.76 -6.09
N SER A 51 -1.33 9.68 -7.29
CA SER A 51 -2.03 9.51 -8.55
C SER A 51 -1.51 8.26 -9.27
N PRO A 52 -2.37 7.47 -9.93
CA PRO A 52 -1.93 6.39 -10.81
C PRO A 52 -0.98 6.88 -11.92
N THR A 53 -1.18 8.13 -12.37
CA THR A 53 -0.35 8.74 -13.41
C THR A 53 1.09 8.91 -12.97
N ASP A 54 1.33 9.20 -11.68
CA ASP A 54 2.69 9.39 -11.15
C ASP A 54 3.48 8.07 -11.25
N GLY A 55 2.84 6.95 -10.91
CA GLY A 55 3.46 5.62 -11.04
C GLY A 55 3.72 5.19 -12.50
N LEU A 56 2.87 5.61 -13.44
CA LEU A 56 3.09 5.37 -14.87
C LEU A 56 4.27 6.18 -15.42
N ILE A 57 4.42 7.43 -14.97
CA ILE A 57 5.54 8.29 -15.38
C ILE A 57 6.86 7.69 -14.88
N GLU A 58 6.95 7.29 -13.60
CA GLU A 58 8.15 6.66 -13.04
C GLU A 58 8.52 5.36 -13.76
N TYR A 59 7.55 4.51 -14.09
CA TYR A 59 7.78 3.26 -14.81
C TYR A 59 8.39 3.48 -16.21
N HIS A 60 7.98 4.54 -16.90
CA HIS A 60 8.46 4.87 -18.24
C HIS A 60 9.72 5.75 -18.27
N GLN A 61 10.17 6.25 -17.12
CA GLN A 61 11.40 7.04 -17.00
C GLN A 61 12.67 6.19 -16.72
N GLN A 62 12.54 4.86 -16.65
CA GLN A 62 13.67 3.92 -16.51
C GLN A 62 14.15 3.33 -17.83
#